data_AF-A0A382S3K8-F1
#
_entry.id   AF-A0A382S3K8-F1
#
_cell.length_a   1.000
_cell.length_b   1.000
_cell.length_c   1.000
_cell.angle_alpha   90.00
_cell.angle_beta   90.00
_cell.angle_gamma   90.00
#
_symmetry.space_group_name_H-M   'P 1'
#
loop_
_entity.id
_entity.type
_entity.pdbx_description
1 polymer ?
#
loop_
_entity_poly.entity_id
_entity_poly.type
_entity_poly.pdbx_seq_one_letter_code
_entity_poly.pdbx_strand_id
1 'polypeptide(L)'
;AVEDNGSRIQVSADSIPWADADNNSSAKRSFKIYNAVGNSDLDATQTFVVNKQPVVNGIGGFTVAGHFNRDKTLGDDLAIFGTGFMAVKNIIVTDDNDTTQTRVSIALPAPGITVTDTSISIDTQTFQLGSGADTLLNNAQRIIKLESARNNAISSVAQRFKVGAPPSLTTLSGLTAGNYTRDTMTLGVTGTGFGHMTLLEIVDVNGNPIAGVPGIFSGPDGTGGTGLNIASATSVDVDGNATGWITTAHLLDSVTAKSRRVKITTPFGSVTSSSTVNTGSFTVSALPTLVAIPGAFAGGGYTADDLADATDING
;
A
#
# COMPACT_ATOMS: atom_id res chain seq x y z
N ALA A 1 -0.04 -38.38 36.37
CA ALA A 1 0.38 -39.47 37.27
C ALA A 1 0.77 -38.87 38.62
N VAL A 2 0.50 -39.58 39.72
CA VAL A 2 0.95 -39.17 41.07
C VAL A 2 1.96 -40.22 41.51
N GLU A 3 3.09 -39.77 42.07
CA GLU A 3 4.07 -40.71 42.67
C GLU A 3 3.49 -41.38 43.92
N ASP A 4 3.88 -42.62 44.19
CA ASP A 4 3.33 -43.43 45.30
C ASP A 4 3.52 -42.77 46.67
N ASN A 5 4.59 -41.99 46.85
CA ASN A 5 4.87 -41.24 48.07
C ASN A 5 4.17 -39.85 48.11
N GLY A 6 3.41 -39.49 47.08
CA GLY A 6 2.72 -38.21 46.97
C GLY A 6 3.63 -37.00 46.74
N SER A 7 4.93 -37.16 46.48
CA SER A 7 5.85 -36.01 46.34
C SER A 7 5.70 -35.26 45.02
N ARG A 8 5.08 -35.87 44.01
CA ARG A 8 4.91 -35.25 42.69
C ARG A 8 3.58 -35.64 42.06
N ILE A 9 2.94 -34.62 41.48
CA ILE A 9 1.82 -34.77 40.55
C ILE A 9 2.32 -34.30 39.18
N GLN A 10 2.27 -35.18 38.20
CA GLN A 10 2.53 -34.86 36.80
C GLN A 10 1.21 -34.69 36.05
N VAL A 11 1.05 -33.50 35.45
CA VAL A 11 -0.06 -33.14 34.58
C VAL A 11 0.45 -33.17 33.13
N SER A 12 -0.26 -33.84 32.23
CA SER A 12 0.09 -33.90 30.81
C SER A 12 -0.02 -32.53 30.13
N ALA A 13 0.64 -32.36 28.99
CA ALA A 13 0.36 -31.24 28.10
C ALA A 13 -1.14 -31.20 27.74
N ASP A 14 -1.68 -29.99 27.53
CA ASP A 14 -3.07 -29.73 27.13
C ASP A 14 -4.16 -30.24 28.10
N SER A 15 -3.79 -30.66 29.31
CA SER A 15 -4.75 -31.11 30.34
C SER A 15 -5.64 -29.99 30.90
N ILE A 16 -5.30 -28.73 30.60
CA ILE A 16 -6.06 -27.54 30.99
C ILE A 16 -6.58 -26.90 29.68
N PRO A 17 -7.74 -27.35 29.16
CA PRO A 17 -8.22 -26.95 27.84
C PRO A 17 -8.96 -25.59 27.85
N TRP A 18 -9.16 -25.00 29.02
CA TRP A 18 -10.02 -23.82 29.18
C TRP A 18 -9.27 -22.53 28.85
N ALA A 19 -9.86 -21.74 27.95
CA ALA A 19 -9.31 -20.47 27.49
C ALA A 19 -9.24 -19.39 28.60
N ASP A 20 -10.16 -19.44 29.56
CA ASP A 20 -10.15 -18.56 30.73
C ASP A 20 -9.02 -18.88 31.71
N ALA A 21 -8.39 -20.07 31.60
CA ALA A 21 -7.20 -20.39 32.37
C ALA A 21 -5.98 -19.63 31.85
N ASP A 22 -5.95 -19.34 30.55
CA ASP A 22 -4.88 -18.63 29.85
C ASP A 22 -4.86 -17.14 30.21
N ASN A 23 -3.68 -16.58 30.48
CA ASN A 23 -3.57 -15.13 30.66
C ASN A 23 -2.15 -14.57 30.49
N ASN A 24 -2.09 -13.43 29.83
CA ASN A 24 -0.94 -12.55 29.75
C ASN A 24 -0.80 -11.58 30.95
N SER A 25 -1.56 -11.79 32.02
CA SER A 25 -1.77 -10.83 33.12
C SER A 25 -1.27 -11.38 34.47
N SER A 26 -1.62 -10.73 35.57
CA SER A 26 -1.29 -11.14 36.94
C SER A 26 -2.22 -12.23 37.49
N ALA A 27 -3.19 -12.70 36.72
CA ALA A 27 -4.21 -13.63 37.17
C ALA A 27 -3.60 -15.03 37.37
N LYS A 28 -3.29 -15.36 38.62
CA LYS A 28 -2.69 -16.64 38.93
C LYS A 28 -3.74 -17.74 39.11
N ARG A 29 -3.33 -18.97 38.92
CA ARG A 29 -4.09 -20.21 39.11
C ARG A 29 -3.44 -21.00 40.23
N SER A 30 -4.20 -21.85 40.88
CA SER A 30 -3.69 -22.83 41.84
C SER A 30 -4.33 -24.18 41.59
N PHE A 31 -3.66 -25.25 41.99
CA PHE A 31 -4.33 -26.53 42.12
C PHE A 31 -5.07 -26.56 43.45
N LYS A 32 -6.30 -27.07 43.42
CA LYS A 32 -7.00 -27.51 44.62
C LYS A 32 -7.03 -29.03 44.62
N ILE A 33 -6.33 -29.63 45.57
CA ILE A 33 -6.17 -31.07 45.67
C ILE A 33 -7.12 -31.57 46.77
N TYR A 34 -7.85 -32.64 46.48
CA TYR A 34 -8.77 -33.28 47.41
C TYR A 34 -8.26 -34.70 47.71
N ASN A 35 -8.31 -35.10 48.97
CA ASN A 35 -8.08 -36.48 49.40
C ASN A 35 -9.18 -36.93 50.37
N ALA A 36 -9.08 -38.16 50.87
CA ALA A 36 -10.08 -38.75 51.76
C ALA A 36 -10.22 -38.01 53.12
N VAL A 37 -9.28 -37.14 53.47
CA VAL A 37 -9.19 -36.48 54.77
C VAL A 37 -9.52 -34.98 54.66
N GLY A 38 -9.39 -34.37 53.48
CA GLY A 38 -9.66 -32.95 53.28
C GLY A 38 -9.23 -32.43 51.91
N ASN A 39 -8.98 -31.12 51.85
CA ASN A 39 -8.47 -30.45 50.65
C ASN A 39 -7.34 -29.49 50.98
N SER A 40 -6.52 -29.17 49.96
CA SER A 40 -5.49 -28.15 50.08
C SER A 40 -6.12 -26.77 50.27
N ASP A 41 -5.58 -25.99 51.21
CA ASP A 41 -5.92 -24.58 51.36
C ASP A 41 -5.33 -23.74 50.21
N LEU A 42 -5.94 -22.60 49.91
CA LEU A 42 -5.47 -21.72 48.82
C LEU A 42 -4.27 -20.90 49.31
N ASP A 43 -3.07 -21.42 49.06
CA ASP A 43 -1.82 -20.71 49.35
C ASP A 43 -1.41 -19.81 48.17
N ALA A 44 -1.38 -18.49 48.41
CA ALA A 44 -1.00 -17.49 47.42
C ALA A 44 0.43 -17.68 46.90
N THR A 45 1.32 -18.32 47.67
CA THR A 45 2.71 -18.62 47.27
C THR A 45 2.81 -19.79 46.28
N GLN A 46 1.77 -20.63 46.18
CA GLN A 46 1.73 -21.81 45.31
C GLN A 46 0.92 -21.57 44.02
N THR A 47 0.80 -20.30 43.63
CA THR A 47 0.04 -19.90 42.46
C THR A 47 0.94 -19.79 41.22
N PHE A 48 0.42 -20.18 40.05
CA PHE A 48 1.13 -20.24 38.78
C PHE A 48 0.27 -19.69 37.63
N VAL A 49 0.91 -19.33 36.52
CA VAL A 49 0.20 -18.92 35.30
C VAL A 49 0.08 -20.13 34.38
N VAL A 50 -1.10 -20.32 33.80
CA VAL A 50 -1.32 -21.29 32.73
C VAL A 50 -1.34 -20.51 31.43
N ASN A 51 -0.63 -20.99 30.41
CA ASN A 51 -0.61 -20.37 29.09
C ASN A 51 -0.68 -21.43 28.01
N LYS A 52 -1.53 -21.22 27.01
CA LYS A 52 -1.53 -22.02 25.78
C LYS A 52 -0.49 -21.45 24.81
N GLN A 53 0.13 -22.30 24.00
CA GLN A 53 1.01 -21.81 22.94
C GLN A 53 0.15 -21.14 21.86
N PRO A 54 0.35 -19.84 21.54
CA PRO A 54 -0.40 -19.22 20.47
C PRO A 54 -0.10 -19.86 19.12
N VAL A 55 -1.11 -19.90 18.25
CA VAL A 55 -1.00 -20.35 16.86
C VAL A 55 -1.75 -19.37 15.97
N VAL A 56 -1.14 -18.94 14.86
CA VAL A 56 -1.77 -18.05 13.87
C VAL A 56 -2.23 -18.89 12.68
N ASN A 57 -3.55 -18.94 12.46
CA ASN A 57 -4.20 -19.72 11.40
C ASN A 57 -4.68 -18.85 10.23
N GLY A 58 -4.92 -17.56 10.47
CA GLY A 58 -5.37 -16.63 9.43
C GLY A 58 -5.07 -15.18 9.77
N ILE A 59 -4.89 -14.37 8.72
CA ILE A 59 -4.87 -12.91 8.79
C ILE A 59 -5.83 -12.39 7.72
N GLY A 60 -6.61 -11.37 8.05
CA GLY A 60 -7.56 -10.77 7.13
C GLY A 60 -8.09 -9.43 7.60
N GLY A 61 -9.23 -9.03 7.03
CA GLY A 61 -9.84 -7.71 7.23
C GLY A 61 -9.48 -6.69 6.16
N PHE A 62 -8.67 -7.09 5.16
CA PHE A 62 -8.20 -6.18 4.10
C PHE A 62 -9.24 -6.03 2.99
N THR A 63 -9.55 -4.79 2.62
CA THR A 63 -10.41 -4.48 1.47
C THR A 63 -9.81 -5.01 0.16
N VAL A 64 -8.49 -4.92 0.02
CA VAL A 64 -7.74 -5.51 -1.09
C VAL A 64 -6.90 -6.67 -0.56
N ALA A 65 -7.09 -7.86 -1.15
CA ALA A 65 -6.38 -9.07 -0.71
C ALA A 65 -4.86 -8.84 -0.66
N GLY A 66 -4.26 -9.19 0.48
CA GLY A 66 -2.82 -9.04 0.73
C GLY A 66 -2.32 -7.60 0.88
N HIS A 67 -3.19 -6.59 0.94
CA HIS A 67 -2.82 -5.18 1.07
C HIS A 67 -3.62 -4.53 2.21
N PHE A 68 -2.95 -4.36 3.34
CA PHE A 68 -3.51 -3.74 4.52
C PHE A 68 -3.38 -2.22 4.44
N ASN A 69 -4.51 -1.53 4.32
CA ASN A 69 -4.57 -0.08 4.40
C ASN A 69 -4.59 0.37 5.87
N ARG A 70 -3.53 1.03 6.34
CA ARG A 70 -3.41 1.50 7.73
C ARG A 70 -3.92 2.93 7.96
N ASP A 71 -4.59 3.53 7.00
CA ASP A 71 -5.09 4.91 7.13
C ASP A 71 -6.10 5.06 8.29
N LYS A 72 -6.10 6.23 8.95
CA LYS A 72 -7.00 6.45 10.09
C LYS A 72 -8.49 6.46 9.75
N THR A 73 -8.80 6.92 8.56
CA THR A 73 -10.17 7.26 8.17
C THR A 73 -10.71 6.31 7.12
N LEU A 74 -9.83 5.80 6.26
CA LEU A 74 -10.13 4.94 5.13
C LEU A 74 -9.50 3.55 5.28
N GLY A 75 -8.79 3.30 6.39
CA GLY A 75 -8.07 2.07 6.63
C GLY A 75 -8.95 0.87 6.88
N ASP A 76 -8.34 -0.29 6.71
CA ASP A 76 -8.89 -1.60 7.04
C ASP A 76 -8.73 -1.87 8.54
N ASP A 77 -9.55 -2.76 9.09
CA ASP A 77 -9.25 -3.37 10.38
C ASP A 77 -8.37 -4.61 10.18
N LEU A 78 -7.46 -4.88 11.11
CA LEU A 78 -6.63 -6.09 11.08
C LEU A 78 -7.27 -7.16 11.95
N ALA A 79 -7.64 -8.28 11.34
CA ALA A 79 -8.12 -9.47 12.04
C ALA A 79 -7.07 -10.59 11.97
N ILE A 80 -6.74 -11.17 13.12
CA ILE A 80 -5.85 -12.32 13.25
C ILE A 80 -6.66 -13.45 13.87
N PHE A 81 -6.63 -14.63 13.25
CA PHE A 81 -7.39 -15.81 13.67
C PHE A 81 -6.45 -16.93 14.07
N GLY A 82 -6.83 -17.68 15.11
CA GLY A 82 -5.98 -18.71 15.67
C GLY A 82 -6.48 -19.27 16.99
N THR A 83 -5.56 -19.63 17.89
CA THR A 83 -5.86 -20.14 19.23
C THR A 83 -4.79 -19.72 20.23
N GLY A 84 -5.11 -19.68 21.53
CA GLY A 84 -4.15 -19.37 22.60
C GLY A 84 -3.75 -17.90 22.62
N PHE A 85 -4.63 -17.00 22.16
CA PHE A 85 -4.33 -15.58 22.07
C PHE A 85 -4.44 -14.85 23.42
N MET A 86 -5.08 -15.46 24.41
CA MET A 86 -5.12 -14.94 25.79
C MET A 86 -3.72 -14.92 26.45
N ALA A 87 -2.78 -15.76 25.99
CA ALA A 87 -1.38 -15.77 26.42
C ALA A 87 -0.52 -14.62 25.84
N VAL A 88 -1.02 -13.91 24.81
CA VAL A 88 -0.22 -12.99 24.00
C VAL A 88 -0.06 -11.66 24.72
N LYS A 89 1.18 -11.19 24.89
CA LYS A 89 1.50 -9.89 25.50
C LYS A 89 1.85 -8.81 24.48
N ASN A 90 2.42 -9.18 23.33
CA ASN A 90 2.73 -8.24 22.26
C ASN A 90 2.26 -8.77 20.91
N ILE A 91 1.66 -7.88 20.11
CA ILE A 91 1.45 -8.08 18.68
C ILE A 91 2.53 -7.30 17.94
N ILE A 92 3.17 -7.95 16.98
CA ILE A 92 4.32 -7.39 16.30
C ILE A 92 4.12 -7.51 14.80
N VAL A 93 4.08 -6.37 14.12
CA VAL A 93 4.18 -6.27 12.67
C VAL A 93 5.64 -6.10 12.32
N THR A 94 6.21 -7.02 11.56
CA THR A 94 7.64 -7.04 11.23
C THR A 94 7.87 -7.47 9.79
N ASP A 95 9.08 -7.29 9.28
CA ASP A 95 9.45 -7.78 7.96
C ASP A 95 9.38 -9.30 7.86
N ASP A 96 9.51 -9.80 6.63
CA ASP A 96 9.29 -11.18 6.29
C ASP A 96 10.32 -12.17 6.89
N ASN A 97 11.42 -11.64 7.45
CA ASN A 97 12.49 -12.37 8.11
C ASN A 97 12.53 -12.14 9.64
N ASP A 98 11.55 -11.42 10.21
CA ASP A 98 11.51 -11.01 11.62
C ASP A 98 12.79 -10.29 12.09
N THR A 99 13.30 -9.36 11.28
CA THR A 99 14.39 -8.50 11.73
C THR A 99 13.87 -7.40 12.67
N THR A 100 14.78 -6.76 13.41
CA THR A 100 14.42 -5.62 14.27
C THR A 100 14.20 -4.33 13.49
N GLN A 101 14.53 -4.31 12.19
CA GLN A 101 14.35 -3.16 11.33
C GLN A 101 12.86 -3.00 10.99
N THR A 102 12.31 -1.80 11.18
CA THR A 102 10.90 -1.47 10.84
C THR A 102 9.81 -2.25 11.60
N ARG A 103 10.13 -2.74 12.81
CA ARG A 103 9.17 -3.43 13.68
C ARG A 103 8.19 -2.44 14.31
N VAL A 104 6.89 -2.73 14.23
CA VAL A 104 5.86 -2.08 15.05
C VAL A 104 5.38 -3.08 16.10
N SER A 105 5.65 -2.76 17.37
CA SER A 105 5.25 -3.58 18.51
C SER A 105 4.10 -2.90 19.26
N ILE A 106 3.08 -3.69 19.56
CA ILE A 106 1.89 -3.27 20.28
C ILE A 106 1.82 -4.10 21.56
N ALA A 107 1.96 -3.44 22.72
CA ALA A 107 1.76 -4.09 24.01
C ALA A 107 0.26 -4.24 24.31
N LEU A 108 -0.13 -5.39 24.85
CA LEU A 108 -1.51 -5.68 25.24
C LEU A 108 -1.71 -5.57 26.76
N PRO A 109 -2.91 -5.14 27.21
CA PRO A 109 -4.03 -4.65 26.41
C PRO A 109 -3.76 -3.24 25.84
N ALA A 110 -4.33 -2.94 24.68
CA ALA A 110 -4.26 -1.61 24.05
C ALA A 110 -5.65 -1.12 23.61
N PRO A 111 -5.91 0.20 23.64
CA PRO A 111 -7.15 0.76 23.12
C PRO A 111 -7.35 0.39 21.64
N GLY A 112 -8.58 0.09 21.24
CA GLY A 112 -8.90 -0.31 19.87
C GLY A 112 -8.51 -1.74 19.52
N ILE A 113 -7.99 -2.52 20.48
CA ILE A 113 -7.63 -3.92 20.26
C ILE A 113 -8.49 -4.82 21.13
N THR A 114 -9.19 -5.75 20.49
CA THR A 114 -9.94 -6.80 21.18
C THR A 114 -9.21 -8.12 21.02
N VAL A 115 -8.98 -8.80 22.15
CA VAL A 115 -8.36 -10.12 22.19
C VAL A 115 -9.38 -11.09 22.75
N THR A 116 -9.69 -12.13 21.99
CA THR A 116 -10.36 -13.35 22.45
C THR A 116 -9.34 -14.49 22.41
N ASP A 117 -9.68 -15.70 22.87
CA ASP A 117 -8.76 -16.84 22.74
C ASP A 117 -8.48 -17.24 21.27
N THR A 118 -9.40 -16.91 20.36
CA THR A 118 -9.36 -17.37 18.97
C THR A 118 -9.22 -16.26 17.94
N SER A 119 -9.36 -15.00 18.36
CA SER A 119 -9.26 -13.84 17.48
C SER A 119 -8.59 -12.67 18.16
N ILE A 120 -7.80 -11.92 17.40
CA ILE A 120 -7.35 -10.58 17.74
C ILE A 120 -7.87 -9.64 16.65
N SER A 121 -8.57 -8.59 17.03
CA SER A 121 -8.99 -7.53 16.11
C SER A 121 -8.35 -6.21 16.51
N ILE A 122 -7.75 -5.52 15.54
CA ILE A 122 -7.22 -4.17 15.69
C ILE A 122 -8.11 -3.26 14.86
N ASP A 123 -8.90 -2.44 15.55
CA ASP A 123 -9.62 -1.32 14.94
C ASP A 123 -8.60 -0.24 14.62
N THR A 124 -8.31 -0.03 13.33
CA THR A 124 -7.28 0.94 12.96
C THR A 124 -7.74 2.35 13.27
N GLN A 125 -9.03 2.67 13.19
CA GLN A 125 -9.55 4.02 13.49
C GLN A 125 -9.24 4.42 14.94
N THR A 126 -9.22 3.46 15.85
CA THR A 126 -8.83 3.67 17.25
C THR A 126 -7.32 3.50 17.47
N PHE A 127 -6.71 2.43 16.95
CA PHE A 127 -5.28 2.14 17.07
C PHE A 127 -4.53 2.37 15.76
N GLN A 128 -3.82 3.49 15.67
CA GLN A 128 -3.05 3.83 14.48
C GLN A 128 -1.71 3.11 14.41
N LEU A 129 -1.50 2.35 13.34
CA LEU A 129 -0.16 1.86 13.00
C LEU A 129 0.66 2.99 12.36
N GLY A 130 1.87 3.19 12.86
CA GLY A 130 2.79 4.20 12.32
C GLY A 130 3.33 3.82 10.93
N SER A 131 3.86 4.81 10.21
CA SER A 131 4.49 4.62 8.89
C SER A 131 5.71 3.69 8.90
N GLY A 132 6.26 3.38 10.07
CA GLY A 132 7.29 2.34 10.22
C GLY A 132 6.83 0.96 9.74
N ALA A 133 5.52 0.68 9.73
CA ALA A 133 4.97 -0.57 9.19
C ALA A 133 4.92 -0.60 7.64
N ASP A 134 5.04 0.55 6.97
CA ASP A 134 4.85 0.64 5.52
C ASP A 134 5.84 -0.24 4.77
N THR A 135 5.36 -0.70 3.62
CA THR A 135 6.12 -1.56 2.72
C THR A 135 6.45 -0.80 1.45
N LEU A 136 7.58 -1.14 0.83
CA LEU A 136 8.05 -0.55 -0.42
C LEU A 136 7.98 -1.57 -1.57
N LEU A 137 8.27 -1.10 -2.77
CA LEU A 137 8.05 -1.78 -4.05
C LEU A 137 8.72 -3.16 -4.15
N ASN A 138 9.91 -3.31 -3.59
CA ASN A 138 10.87 -4.38 -3.87
C ASN A 138 11.07 -5.35 -2.68
N ASN A 139 9.99 -6.05 -2.29
CA ASN A 139 9.96 -7.24 -1.41
C ASN A 139 9.77 -7.08 0.10
N ALA A 140 9.49 -5.90 0.65
CA ALA A 140 9.07 -5.86 2.06
C ALA A 140 7.60 -6.30 2.18
N GLN A 141 7.32 -7.58 2.41
CA GLN A 141 6.03 -7.98 2.97
C GLN A 141 6.13 -8.02 4.49
N ARG A 142 4.99 -7.96 5.17
CA ARG A 142 4.89 -8.06 6.62
C ARG A 142 4.37 -9.42 7.04
N ILE A 143 4.85 -9.86 8.19
CA ILE A 143 4.31 -10.98 8.97
C ILE A 143 3.82 -10.46 10.32
N ILE A 144 2.96 -11.26 10.95
CA ILE A 144 2.58 -11.06 12.35
C ILE A 144 3.37 -12.01 13.21
N LYS A 145 4.02 -11.45 14.23
CA LYS A 145 4.59 -12.18 15.35
C LYS A 145 3.81 -11.88 16.61
N LEU A 146 3.42 -12.92 17.33
CA LEU A 146 2.78 -12.84 18.63
C LEU A 146 3.79 -13.28 19.67
N GLU A 147 4.17 -12.35 20.56
CA GLU A 147 4.98 -12.71 21.73
C GLU A 147 4.06 -13.04 22.88
N SER A 148 4.35 -14.16 23.54
CA SER A 148 3.59 -14.64 24.70
C SER A 148 4.54 -14.91 25.86
N ALA A 149 3.97 -15.34 27.00
CA ALA A 149 4.77 -15.88 28.11
C ALA A 149 5.37 -17.28 27.81
N ARG A 150 4.93 -17.94 26.72
CA ARG A 150 5.56 -19.14 26.16
C ARG A 150 6.51 -18.76 25.01
N ASN A 151 6.47 -19.51 23.92
CA ASN A 151 7.25 -19.22 22.74
C ASN A 151 6.48 -18.23 21.85
N ASN A 152 7.21 -17.56 20.97
CA ASN A 152 6.61 -16.69 19.97
C ASN A 152 5.89 -17.51 18.90
N ALA A 153 4.76 -17.01 18.43
CA ALA A 153 4.09 -17.53 17.24
C ALA A 153 4.32 -16.57 16.07
N ILE A 154 4.49 -17.10 14.86
CA ILE A 154 4.70 -16.31 13.65
C ILE A 154 3.71 -16.78 12.60
N SER A 155 3.10 -15.83 11.88
CA SER A 155 2.21 -16.13 10.75
C SER A 155 2.97 -16.82 9.62
N SER A 156 2.28 -17.70 8.89
CA SER A 156 2.88 -18.42 7.76
C SER A 156 3.25 -17.48 6.60
N VAL A 157 4.12 -17.96 5.70
CA VAL A 157 4.50 -17.25 4.46
C VAL A 157 3.29 -16.94 3.58
N ALA A 158 2.28 -17.83 3.55
CA ALA A 158 1.06 -17.64 2.77
C ALA A 158 0.17 -16.49 3.29
N GLN A 159 0.40 -16.01 4.51
CA GLN A 159 -0.34 -14.92 5.14
C GLN A 159 0.41 -13.58 5.10
N ARG A 160 1.52 -13.51 4.37
CA ARG A 160 2.29 -12.27 4.19
C ARG A 160 1.45 -11.22 3.47
N PHE A 161 1.57 -9.96 3.90
CA PHE A 161 0.79 -8.86 3.34
C PHE A 161 1.62 -7.59 3.21
N LYS A 162 1.20 -6.69 2.32
CA LYS A 162 1.77 -5.36 2.17
C LYS A 162 1.01 -4.39 3.06
N VAL A 163 1.71 -3.36 3.54
CA VAL A 163 1.14 -2.29 4.37
C VAL A 163 1.40 -0.95 3.70
N GLY A 164 0.41 -0.09 3.70
CA GLY A 164 0.51 1.26 3.18
C GLY A 164 -0.69 2.12 3.55
N ALA A 165 -0.67 3.34 3.06
CA ALA A 165 -1.76 4.30 3.15
C ALA A 165 -2.15 4.78 1.73
N PRO A 166 -3.34 5.38 1.54
CA PRO A 166 -3.73 5.97 0.27
C PRO A 166 -2.66 6.96 -0.21
N PRO A 167 -2.42 7.04 -1.53
CA PRO A 167 -1.41 7.95 -2.06
C PRO A 167 -1.84 9.42 -1.83
N SER A 168 -0.87 10.32 -1.72
CA SER A 168 -1.10 11.76 -1.74
C SER A 168 -0.21 12.43 -2.78
N LEU A 169 -0.65 13.56 -3.34
CA LEU A 169 0.07 14.35 -4.34
C LEU A 169 0.44 15.71 -3.75
N THR A 170 1.72 16.06 -3.84
CA THR A 170 2.25 17.32 -3.32
C THR A 170 2.60 18.28 -4.45
N THR A 171 3.41 17.85 -5.41
CA THR A 171 3.82 18.71 -6.55
C THR A 171 3.90 17.95 -7.86
N LEU A 172 3.71 18.71 -8.95
CA LEU A 172 4.05 18.32 -10.31
C LEU A 172 5.26 19.16 -10.78
N SER A 173 6.20 18.54 -11.48
CA SER A 173 7.38 19.18 -12.07
C SER A 173 7.46 18.89 -13.58
N GLY A 174 8.40 19.52 -14.28
CA GLY A 174 8.46 19.41 -15.76
C GLY A 174 7.40 20.24 -16.49
N LEU A 175 6.85 21.25 -15.80
CA LEU A 175 5.84 22.16 -16.36
C LEU A 175 6.46 23.54 -16.62
N THR A 176 6.33 24.05 -17.84
CA THR A 176 6.73 25.43 -18.19
C THR A 176 5.48 26.29 -18.34
N ALA A 177 5.29 27.25 -17.43
CA ALA A 177 4.10 28.09 -17.35
C ALA A 177 2.77 27.29 -17.32
N GLY A 178 2.79 26.10 -16.71
CA GLY A 178 1.63 25.20 -16.64
C GLY A 178 1.42 24.33 -17.88
N ASN A 179 2.39 24.26 -18.79
CA ASN A 179 2.36 23.40 -19.97
C ASN A 179 3.37 22.26 -19.82
N TYR A 180 2.93 21.04 -20.10
CA TYR A 180 3.75 19.84 -20.18
C TYR A 180 3.99 19.50 -21.66
N THR A 181 5.25 19.56 -22.08
CA THR A 181 5.66 19.23 -23.46
C THR A 181 6.02 17.75 -23.53
N ARG A 182 5.02 16.90 -23.81
CA ARG A 182 5.06 15.44 -23.59
C ARG A 182 6.11 14.67 -24.40
N ASP A 183 6.67 15.27 -25.45
CA ASP A 183 7.63 14.65 -26.35
C ASP A 183 9.10 14.91 -25.98
N THR A 184 9.36 15.89 -25.12
CA THR A 184 10.73 16.30 -24.78
C THR A 184 10.95 16.50 -23.27
N MET A 185 9.88 16.69 -22.50
CA MET A 185 9.97 16.90 -21.05
C MET A 185 9.57 15.65 -20.27
N THR A 186 10.22 15.46 -19.13
CA THR A 186 9.82 14.49 -18.11
C THR A 186 8.82 15.13 -17.15
N LEU A 187 7.66 14.49 -16.96
CA LEU A 187 6.67 14.91 -15.95
C LEU A 187 7.03 14.24 -14.63
N GLY A 188 7.49 15.02 -13.66
CA GLY A 188 7.77 14.52 -12.32
C GLY A 188 6.60 14.74 -11.37
N VAL A 189 6.43 13.83 -10.44
CA VAL A 189 5.33 13.81 -9.48
C VAL A 189 5.86 13.45 -8.10
N THR A 190 5.66 14.34 -7.13
CA THR A 190 6.05 14.08 -5.74
C THR A 190 4.85 13.98 -4.82
N GLY A 191 4.99 13.20 -3.75
CA GLY A 191 3.91 12.91 -2.83
C GLY A 191 4.25 11.84 -1.81
N THR A 192 3.26 11.06 -1.39
CA THR A 192 3.44 9.91 -0.49
C THR A 192 2.64 8.70 -0.98
N GLY A 193 3.01 7.51 -0.51
CA GLY A 193 2.26 6.28 -0.80
C GLY A 193 2.50 5.70 -2.19
N PHE A 194 3.56 6.13 -2.91
CA PHE A 194 3.85 5.65 -4.27
C PHE A 194 4.56 4.30 -4.33
N GLY A 195 4.94 3.74 -3.18
CA GLY A 195 5.73 2.50 -3.09
C GLY A 195 5.05 1.26 -3.68
N HIS A 196 3.73 1.29 -3.86
CA HIS A 196 2.96 0.24 -4.55
C HIS A 196 2.05 0.83 -5.62
N MET A 197 2.48 1.90 -6.28
CA MET A 197 1.73 2.43 -7.43
C MET A 197 1.55 1.34 -8.48
N THR A 198 0.33 1.22 -8.99
CA THR A 198 -0.03 0.26 -10.04
C THR A 198 -0.39 0.94 -11.36
N LEU A 199 -0.85 2.20 -11.29
CA LEU A 199 -1.34 2.94 -12.44
C LEU A 199 -1.11 4.45 -12.26
N LEU A 200 -0.64 5.10 -13.32
CA LEU A 200 -0.69 6.54 -13.50
C LEU A 200 -1.51 6.88 -14.75
N GLU A 201 -2.45 7.81 -14.62
CA GLU A 201 -3.31 8.28 -15.70
C GLU A 201 -3.15 9.80 -15.87
N ILE A 202 -3.17 10.27 -17.11
CA ILE A 202 -3.56 11.66 -17.39
C ILE A 202 -5.08 11.67 -17.58
N VAL A 203 -5.75 12.46 -16.75
CA VAL A 203 -7.20 12.60 -16.71
C VAL A 203 -7.60 14.01 -17.12
N ASP A 204 -8.89 14.22 -17.39
CA ASP A 204 -9.43 15.55 -17.65
C ASP A 204 -9.37 16.45 -16.39
N VAL A 205 -9.80 17.71 -16.54
CA VAL A 205 -9.80 18.71 -15.44
C VAL A 205 -10.70 18.28 -14.27
N ASN A 206 -11.74 17.49 -14.53
CA ASN A 206 -12.66 16.98 -13.52
C ASN A 206 -12.13 15.70 -12.85
N GLY A 207 -11.08 15.10 -13.39
CA GLY A 207 -10.49 13.86 -12.90
C GLY A 207 -11.01 12.60 -13.59
N ASN A 208 -11.77 12.74 -14.68
CA ASN A 208 -12.30 11.59 -15.43
C ASN A 208 -11.27 11.05 -16.43
N PRO A 209 -11.24 9.73 -16.67
CA PRO A 209 -10.44 9.14 -17.74
C PRO A 209 -10.75 9.78 -19.10
N ILE A 210 -9.71 10.02 -19.89
CA ILE A 210 -9.84 10.52 -21.25
C ILE A 210 -10.09 9.32 -22.17
N ALA A 211 -11.17 9.36 -22.95
CA ALA A 211 -11.54 8.25 -23.83
C ALA A 211 -10.39 7.90 -24.79
N GLY A 212 -10.00 6.63 -24.82
CA GLY A 212 -8.93 6.11 -25.69
C GLY A 212 -7.51 6.32 -25.17
N VAL A 213 -7.31 7.06 -24.07
CA VAL A 213 -6.00 7.21 -23.43
C VAL A 213 -5.84 6.12 -22.36
N PRO A 214 -4.89 5.18 -22.49
CA PRO A 214 -4.62 4.21 -21.45
C PRO A 214 -3.85 4.87 -20.30
N GLY A 215 -4.07 4.39 -19.07
CA GLY A 215 -3.12 4.60 -18.00
C GLY A 215 -1.83 3.83 -18.26
N ILE A 216 -0.72 4.31 -17.69
CA ILE A 216 0.58 3.63 -17.73
C ILE A 216 0.79 2.85 -16.43
N PHE A 217 1.22 1.60 -16.58
CA PHE A 217 1.40 0.67 -15.47
C PHE A 217 2.85 0.67 -15.00
N SER A 218 3.05 0.45 -13.70
CA SER A 218 4.35 0.02 -13.20
C SER A 218 4.61 -1.41 -13.69
N GLY A 219 5.74 -1.65 -14.35
CA GLY A 219 6.19 -3.02 -14.63
C GLY A 219 6.57 -3.76 -13.33
N PRO A 220 6.93 -5.04 -13.42
CA PRO A 220 7.68 -5.71 -12.35
C PRO A 220 8.86 -4.80 -11.95
N ASP A 221 9.07 -4.60 -10.65
CA ASP A 221 10.13 -3.74 -10.09
C ASP A 221 10.01 -2.22 -10.36
N GLY A 222 8.83 -1.72 -10.72
CA GLY A 222 8.56 -0.27 -10.82
C GLY A 222 9.20 0.47 -12.00
N THR A 223 9.82 -0.29 -12.90
CA THR A 223 10.30 0.21 -14.20
C THR A 223 9.40 -0.40 -15.28
N GLY A 224 8.22 0.20 -15.42
CA GLY A 224 7.34 -0.17 -16.52
C GLY A 224 7.95 0.35 -17.81
N GLY A 225 8.29 -0.54 -18.74
CA GLY A 225 8.71 -0.20 -20.11
C GLY A 225 7.69 0.59 -20.94
N THR A 226 6.73 1.23 -20.27
CA THR A 226 5.76 2.22 -20.71
C THR A 226 6.25 3.68 -20.52
N GLY A 227 7.47 3.89 -20.01
CA GLY A 227 8.02 5.22 -19.69
C GLY A 227 7.57 5.76 -18.33
N LEU A 228 7.12 4.89 -17.42
CA LEU A 228 6.85 5.23 -16.02
C LEU A 228 7.99 4.74 -15.13
N ASN A 229 8.61 5.66 -14.41
CA ASN A 229 9.74 5.39 -13.53
C ASN A 229 9.37 5.69 -12.07
N ILE A 230 9.24 4.65 -11.24
CA ILE A 230 9.02 4.82 -9.80
C ILE A 230 10.39 5.00 -9.12
N ALA A 231 10.78 6.24 -8.86
CA ALA A 231 12.07 6.56 -8.24
C ALA A 231 12.08 6.21 -6.73
N SER A 232 10.97 6.43 -6.03
CA SER A 232 10.83 6.09 -4.61
C SER A 232 9.34 6.03 -4.20
N ALA A 233 9.06 5.75 -2.93
CA ALA A 233 7.71 5.86 -2.39
C ALA A 233 7.14 7.30 -2.32
N THR A 234 7.95 8.30 -2.69
CA THR A 234 7.56 9.71 -2.68
C THR A 234 7.78 10.42 -4.01
N SER A 235 8.34 9.75 -5.02
CA SER A 235 8.66 10.36 -6.32
C SER A 235 8.46 9.37 -7.46
N VAL A 236 7.75 9.80 -8.50
CA VAL A 236 7.66 9.10 -9.78
C VAL A 236 7.84 10.07 -10.94
N ASP A 237 8.34 9.56 -12.05
CA ASP A 237 8.58 10.33 -13.27
C ASP A 237 7.94 9.63 -14.47
N VAL A 238 7.44 10.42 -15.41
CA VAL A 238 6.97 9.96 -16.72
C VAL A 238 7.87 10.54 -17.79
N ASP A 239 8.50 9.68 -18.56
CA ASP A 239 9.45 10.07 -19.60
C ASP A 239 8.77 10.85 -20.73
N GLY A 240 9.55 11.74 -21.36
CA GLY A 240 9.17 12.30 -22.65
C GLY A 240 8.97 11.17 -23.66
N ASN A 241 7.88 11.23 -24.43
CA ASN A 241 7.42 10.15 -25.30
C ASN A 241 7.25 8.80 -24.57
N ALA A 242 6.67 8.82 -23.37
CA ALA A 242 6.29 7.62 -22.64
C ALA A 242 5.64 6.59 -23.57
N THR A 243 6.29 5.43 -23.70
CA THR A 243 5.93 4.38 -24.67
C THR A 243 4.52 3.83 -24.45
N GLY A 244 3.98 3.93 -23.22
CA GLY A 244 2.60 3.57 -22.91
C GLY A 244 1.54 4.47 -23.57
N TRP A 245 1.92 5.64 -24.06
CA TRP A 245 1.04 6.58 -24.77
C TRP A 245 1.37 6.75 -26.24
N ILE A 246 2.36 6.03 -26.79
CA ILE A 246 2.90 6.34 -28.12
C ILE A 246 1.85 6.31 -29.25
N THR A 247 0.82 5.46 -29.14
CA THR A 247 -0.27 5.34 -30.13
C THR A 247 -1.45 6.27 -29.85
N THR A 248 -1.51 6.91 -28.69
CA THR A 248 -2.66 7.67 -28.19
C THR A 248 -2.29 9.08 -27.71
N ALA A 249 -1.03 9.49 -27.88
CA ALA A 249 -0.48 10.74 -27.37
C ALA A 249 -1.23 11.99 -27.89
N HIS A 250 -1.75 11.94 -29.11
CA HIS A 250 -2.56 13.02 -29.70
C HIS A 250 -3.87 13.28 -28.95
N LEU A 251 -4.40 12.29 -28.21
CA LEU A 251 -5.61 12.43 -27.40
C LEU A 251 -5.33 13.17 -26.08
N LEU A 252 -4.06 13.20 -25.64
CA LEU A 252 -3.63 13.95 -24.47
C LEU A 252 -3.56 15.45 -24.76
N ASP A 253 -3.14 15.80 -25.97
CA ASP A 253 -2.93 17.18 -26.40
C ASP A 253 -4.22 18.02 -26.25
N SER A 254 -4.06 19.29 -25.88
CA SER A 254 -5.19 20.21 -25.69
C SER A 254 -4.76 21.66 -25.88
N VAL A 255 -5.60 22.45 -26.54
CA VAL A 255 -5.46 23.92 -26.61
C VAL A 255 -6.14 24.62 -25.42
N THR A 256 -6.93 23.88 -24.64
CA THR A 256 -7.58 24.43 -23.45
C THR A 256 -6.56 24.45 -22.33
N ALA A 257 -6.23 25.64 -21.85
CA ALA A 257 -5.27 25.80 -20.78
C ALA A 257 -5.68 24.99 -19.54
N LYS A 258 -4.75 24.20 -19.01
CA LYS A 258 -4.90 23.50 -17.72
C LYS A 258 -6.04 22.49 -17.70
N SER A 259 -6.30 21.85 -18.84
CA SER A 259 -7.39 20.88 -19.01
C SER A 259 -7.06 19.47 -18.53
N ARG A 260 -5.84 19.21 -18.06
CA ARG A 260 -5.35 17.88 -17.68
C ARG A 260 -4.89 17.84 -16.22
N ARG A 261 -5.03 16.67 -15.60
CA ARG A 261 -4.56 16.36 -14.24
C ARG A 261 -3.89 14.99 -14.24
N VAL A 262 -3.12 14.70 -13.20
CA VAL A 262 -2.54 13.36 -12.96
C VAL A 262 -3.42 12.63 -11.97
N LYS A 263 -3.70 11.36 -12.23
CA LYS A 263 -4.29 10.44 -11.26
C LYS A 263 -3.35 9.26 -11.02
N ILE A 264 -3.13 8.94 -9.76
CA ILE A 264 -2.31 7.82 -9.29
C ILE A 264 -3.21 6.82 -8.59
N THR A 265 -3.00 5.53 -8.85
CA THR A 265 -3.68 4.45 -8.16
C THR A 265 -2.65 3.50 -7.52
N THR A 266 -2.97 3.08 -6.30
CA THR A 266 -2.27 2.03 -5.54
C THR A 266 -3.32 1.04 -5.01
N PRO A 267 -2.92 -0.13 -4.50
CA PRO A 267 -3.82 -1.03 -3.78
C PRO A 267 -4.49 -0.42 -2.56
N PHE A 268 -3.97 0.70 -2.02
CA PHE A 268 -4.50 1.38 -0.84
C PHE A 268 -5.43 2.55 -1.19
N GLY A 269 -5.64 2.85 -2.48
CA GLY A 269 -6.53 3.91 -2.94
C GLY A 269 -5.99 4.68 -4.14
N SER A 270 -6.64 5.78 -4.47
CA SER A 270 -6.24 6.64 -5.58
C SER A 270 -6.27 8.11 -5.21
N VAL A 271 -5.44 8.91 -5.87
CA VAL A 271 -5.40 10.36 -5.71
C VAL A 271 -5.34 11.03 -7.08
N THR A 272 -6.01 12.17 -7.22
CA THR A 272 -5.91 13.03 -8.41
C THR A 272 -5.32 14.37 -8.00
N SER A 273 -4.36 14.87 -8.77
CA SER A 273 -3.69 16.16 -8.53
C SER A 273 -4.71 17.29 -8.40
N SER A 274 -4.43 18.38 -7.70
CA SER A 274 -5.41 19.47 -7.54
C SER A 274 -5.97 19.98 -8.87
N SER A 275 -7.26 20.34 -8.94
CA SER A 275 -7.79 21.09 -10.08
C SER A 275 -7.30 22.53 -10.12
N THR A 276 -6.72 23.02 -9.01
CA THR A 276 -6.18 24.36 -8.89
C THR A 276 -5.05 24.59 -9.88
N VAL A 277 -5.23 25.67 -10.61
CA VAL A 277 -4.28 26.22 -11.58
C VAL A 277 -2.89 26.39 -10.95
N ASN A 278 -1.86 25.86 -11.61
CA ASN A 278 -0.42 25.91 -11.23
C ASN A 278 0.03 25.01 -10.07
N THR A 279 -0.88 24.22 -9.47
CA THR A 279 -0.52 23.29 -8.38
C THR A 279 -0.90 21.84 -8.68
N GLY A 280 -1.82 21.58 -9.61
CA GLY A 280 -2.13 20.21 -10.04
C GLY A 280 -2.73 20.05 -11.43
N SER A 281 -3.22 21.12 -12.08
CA SER A 281 -3.71 21.09 -13.46
C SER A 281 -2.72 21.72 -14.44
N PHE A 282 -2.63 21.13 -15.64
CA PHE A 282 -1.68 21.51 -16.69
C PHE A 282 -2.26 21.28 -18.09
N THR A 283 -1.65 21.92 -19.08
CA THR A 283 -1.94 21.69 -20.50
C THR A 283 -0.94 20.68 -21.04
N VAL A 284 -1.37 19.76 -21.91
CA VAL A 284 -0.46 18.84 -22.59
C VAL A 284 -0.34 19.26 -24.05
N SER A 285 0.87 19.26 -24.56
CA SER A 285 1.18 19.56 -25.97
C SER A 285 2.44 18.82 -26.42
N ALA A 286 2.60 18.69 -27.73
CA ALA A 286 3.87 18.32 -28.37
C ALA A 286 4.43 19.48 -29.19
N LEU A 287 5.72 19.39 -29.52
CA LEU A 287 6.31 20.26 -30.51
C LEU A 287 5.71 19.96 -31.90
N PRO A 288 5.27 20.98 -32.66
CA PRO A 288 4.82 20.77 -34.03
C PRO A 288 5.95 20.16 -34.87
N THR A 289 5.67 19.05 -35.54
CA THR A 289 6.57 18.47 -36.53
C THR A 289 6.08 18.83 -37.92
N LEU A 290 6.84 19.65 -38.65
CA LEU A 290 6.61 19.85 -40.07
C LEU A 290 7.27 18.70 -40.81
N VAL A 291 6.48 17.73 -41.25
CA VAL A 291 6.97 16.68 -42.13
C VAL A 291 7.22 17.33 -43.49
N ALA A 292 8.49 17.51 -43.85
CA ALA A 292 8.84 17.86 -45.22
C ALA A 292 8.44 16.68 -46.11
N ILE A 293 7.29 16.78 -46.77
CA ILE A 293 6.90 15.83 -47.80
C ILE A 293 7.80 16.13 -49.00
N PRO A 294 8.73 15.23 -49.41
CA PRO A 294 9.50 15.44 -50.62
C PRO A 294 8.53 15.52 -51.80
N GLY A 295 8.36 16.71 -52.38
CA GLY A 295 7.55 16.93 -53.59
C GLY A 295 6.23 17.70 -53.42
N ALA A 296 5.79 18.05 -52.21
CA ALA A 296 4.56 18.85 -52.03
C ALA A 296 4.90 20.34 -51.86
N PHE A 297 5.27 20.97 -52.96
CA PHE A 297 5.24 22.42 -53.29
C PHE A 297 6.32 22.61 -54.36
N ALA A 298 6.06 22.09 -55.56
CA ALA A 298 6.52 22.79 -56.74
C ALA A 298 5.72 24.09 -56.76
N GLY A 299 6.15 25.07 -55.96
CA GLY A 299 5.71 26.43 -56.15
C GLY A 299 6.00 26.72 -57.61
N GLY A 300 4.96 26.79 -58.43
CA GLY A 300 5.02 27.44 -59.72
C GLY A 300 5.42 28.86 -59.40
N GLY A 301 6.73 29.08 -59.30
CA GLY A 301 7.30 30.38 -59.06
C GLY A 301 6.68 31.28 -60.11
N TYR A 302 6.13 32.39 -59.66
CA TYR A 302 5.78 33.49 -60.52
C TYR A 302 7.07 33.87 -61.27
N THR A 303 7.28 33.31 -62.45
CA THR A 303 8.35 33.76 -63.32
C THR A 303 7.90 35.13 -63.77
N ALA A 304 8.57 36.17 -63.27
CA ALA A 304 8.39 37.56 -63.69
C ALA A 304 8.90 37.76 -65.14
N ASP A 305 8.49 36.86 -66.03
CA ASP A 305 8.74 36.87 -67.47
C ASP A 305 7.40 36.72 -68.20
N ASP A 306 6.39 37.46 -67.73
CA ASP A 306 5.26 37.81 -68.56
C ASP A 306 5.66 39.07 -69.35
N LEU A 307 6.47 38.84 -70.38
CA LEU A 307 6.78 39.82 -71.41
C LEU A 307 5.50 40.15 -72.15
N ALA A 308 4.78 41.17 -71.67
CA ALA A 308 3.85 41.99 -72.45
C ALA A 308 3.00 41.20 -73.46
N ASP A 309 2.14 40.29 -73.00
CA ASP A 309 0.99 39.92 -73.82
C ASP A 309 -0.07 41.00 -73.69
N ALA A 310 -0.17 41.81 -74.73
CA ALA A 310 -1.16 42.88 -74.89
C ALA A 310 -2.58 42.33 -75.21
N THR A 311 -2.92 41.11 -74.80
CA THR A 311 -4.24 40.52 -75.04
C THR A 311 -4.80 39.69 -73.88
N ASP A 312 -4.79 40.22 -72.65
CA ASP A 312 -5.81 39.81 -71.68
C ASP A 312 -7.12 40.56 -71.95
N ILE A 313 -8.06 39.87 -72.60
CA ILE A 313 -9.43 40.34 -72.86
C ILE A 313 -10.46 39.64 -71.98
N ASN A 314 -10.09 38.77 -71.02
CA ASN A 314 -11.08 38.14 -70.15
C ASN A 314 -10.52 37.73 -68.77
N GLY A 315 -10.57 38.63 -67.79
CA GLY A 315 -10.57 38.25 -66.37
C GLY A 315 -9.96 39.25 -65.41
#